data_AF-A0A8S2NW77-F1
#
_entry.id   AF-A0A8S2NW77-F1
#
_cell.length_a   1.000
_cell.length_b   1.000
_cell.length_c   1.000
_cell.angle_alpha   90.00
_cell.angle_beta   90.00
_cell.angle_gamma   90.00
#
_symmetry.space_group_name_H-M   'P 1'
#
loop_
_entity.id
_entity.type
_entity.pdbx_description
1 polymer ?
#
loop_
_entity_poly.entity_id
_entity_poly.type
_entity_poly.pdbx_seq_one_letter_code
_entity_poly.pdbx_strand_id
1 'polypeptide(L)'
;MNVHEKKILQKRPGWCKIVISTLIPCILGIFTIIFTLQQQQLSKQQQDQQHWHQLDSQRQQSFTTYIDDISEYLTQSSGIDPVTNKTSLLYIRTKTLTVLRTLDVERKKYVVLFLYESGLIRDSRLDLSGADLNYVQLIGPYILNNLTLPGVFWSNATFVNCHLKNAIFDRSVMNNAHFIRSTLESASLVEAALNNTDFTGTTVIYVNFTGALLIEANFLKAEVVQGITFTNSDLFGAHFTTEQYNGQRVTIVRNTFDHARLPNGTFGKIDATIRTLQELR
;
A
#
# COMPACT_ATOMS: atom_id res chain seq x y z
N MET A 1 84.43 8.77 -47.58
CA MET A 1 83.55 9.95 -47.62
C MET A 1 82.14 9.47 -47.32
N ASN A 2 81.41 9.89 -46.29
CA ASN A 2 81.44 11.16 -45.60
C ASN A 2 81.07 10.99 -44.11
N VAL A 3 81.90 11.54 -43.21
CA VAL A 3 81.80 11.47 -41.74
C VAL A 3 80.93 12.62 -41.20
N HIS A 4 79.96 13.12 -41.97
CA HIS A 4 79.27 14.38 -41.67
C HIS A 4 77.75 14.31 -41.44
N GLU A 5 77.14 13.13 -41.47
CA GLU A 5 75.69 12.98 -41.22
C GLU A 5 75.32 12.53 -39.80
N LYS A 6 76.24 12.67 -38.83
CA LYS A 6 76.02 12.19 -37.45
C LYS A 6 75.62 13.25 -36.42
N LYS A 7 75.23 14.46 -36.82
CA LYS A 7 75.04 15.57 -35.86
C LYS A 7 73.76 16.41 -35.97
N ILE A 8 72.71 15.91 -36.64
CA ILE A 8 71.37 16.55 -36.63
C ILE A 8 70.28 15.58 -36.15
N LEU A 9 70.58 14.77 -35.14
CA LEU A 9 69.55 14.31 -34.19
C LEU A 9 69.66 15.18 -32.94
N GLN A 10 69.14 16.39 -33.13
CA GLN A 10 69.04 17.46 -32.17
C GLN A 10 68.38 16.94 -30.89
N LYS A 11 69.14 17.07 -29.79
CA LYS A 11 68.79 16.82 -28.38
C LYS A 11 67.29 16.94 -28.11
N ARG A 12 66.58 15.81 -27.95
CA ARG A 12 65.34 15.84 -27.15
C ARG A 12 65.73 16.27 -25.73
N PRO A 13 65.18 17.37 -25.19
CA PRO A 13 65.54 17.84 -23.85
C PRO A 13 65.36 16.70 -22.85
N GLY A 14 66.38 16.40 -22.03
CA GLY A 14 66.36 15.27 -21.08
C GLY A 14 65.16 15.26 -20.12
N TRP A 15 64.51 16.41 -19.99
CA TRP A 15 63.31 16.70 -19.21
C TRP A 15 62.09 16.01 -19.83
N CYS A 16 62.00 15.87 -21.17
CA CYS A 16 60.98 15.03 -21.81
C CYS A 16 61.08 13.55 -21.42
N LYS A 17 62.30 12.99 -21.27
CA LYS A 17 62.47 11.59 -20.87
C LYS A 17 62.04 11.35 -19.43
N ILE A 18 62.33 12.30 -18.54
CA ILE A 18 61.93 12.24 -17.12
C ILE A 18 60.41 12.40 -17.02
N VAL A 19 59.82 13.38 -17.71
CA VAL A 19 58.38 13.61 -17.73
C VAL A 19 57.62 12.40 -18.27
N ILE A 20 58.07 11.80 -19.38
CA ILE A 20 57.47 10.58 -19.94
C ILE A 20 57.62 9.39 -18.98
N SER A 21 58.80 9.24 -18.34
CA SER A 21 59.06 8.18 -17.37
C SER A 21 58.22 8.27 -16.11
N THR A 22 57.78 9.47 -15.71
CA THR A 22 56.92 9.67 -14.52
C THR A 22 55.44 9.71 -14.88
N LEU A 23 55.07 10.17 -16.09
CA LEU A 23 53.67 10.20 -16.52
C LEU A 23 53.10 8.80 -16.71
N ILE A 24 53.86 7.89 -17.32
CA ILE A 24 53.38 6.54 -17.67
C ILE A 24 52.97 5.75 -16.41
N PRO A 25 53.78 5.67 -15.33
CA PRO A 25 53.37 5.03 -14.07
C PRO A 25 52.15 5.68 -13.42
N CYS A 26 52.05 7.02 -13.45
CA CYS A 26 50.89 7.73 -12.90
C CYS A 26 49.60 7.42 -13.68
N ILE A 27 49.66 7.38 -15.01
CA ILE A 27 48.50 7.02 -15.85
C ILE A 27 48.09 5.58 -15.61
N LEU A 28 49.05 4.65 -15.52
CA LEU A 28 48.78 3.25 -15.18
C LEU A 28 48.16 3.10 -13.80
N GLY A 29 48.68 3.83 -12.79
CA GLY A 29 48.13 3.82 -11.44
C GLY A 29 46.71 4.40 -11.37
N ILE A 30 46.43 5.50 -12.09
CA ILE A 30 45.09 6.06 -12.20
C ILE A 30 44.16 5.06 -12.91
N PHE A 31 44.62 4.44 -14.00
CA PHE A 31 43.85 3.44 -14.73
C PHE A 31 43.53 2.21 -13.88
N THR A 32 44.49 1.67 -13.13
CA THR A 32 44.24 0.53 -12.24
C THR A 32 43.25 0.89 -11.15
N ILE A 33 43.37 2.07 -10.53
CA ILE A 33 42.40 2.54 -9.53
C ILE A 33 41.00 2.62 -10.14
N ILE A 34 40.84 3.27 -11.30
CA ILE A 34 39.55 3.40 -11.99
C ILE A 34 38.99 2.02 -12.34
N PHE A 35 39.80 1.14 -12.92
CA PHE A 35 39.40 -0.22 -13.30
C PHE A 35 38.98 -1.04 -12.08
N THR A 36 39.72 -0.97 -10.98
CA THR A 36 39.37 -1.66 -9.72
C THR A 36 38.07 -1.12 -9.14
N LEU A 37 37.86 0.20 -9.13
CA LEU A 37 36.61 0.81 -8.68
C LEU A 37 35.42 0.36 -9.56
N GLN A 38 35.62 0.27 -10.87
CA GLN A 38 34.61 -0.22 -11.80
C GLN A 38 34.28 -1.70 -11.55
N GLN A 39 35.28 -2.55 -11.31
CA GLN A 39 35.09 -3.96 -10.96
C GLN A 39 34.40 -4.14 -9.60
N GLN A 40 34.71 -3.29 -8.63
CA GLN A 40 34.03 -3.28 -7.33
C GLN A 40 32.55 -2.88 -7.46
N GLN A 41 32.23 -1.89 -8.29
CA GLN A 41 30.84 -1.51 -8.55
C GLN A 41 30.06 -2.64 -9.23
N LEU A 42 30.64 -3.27 -10.25
CA LEU A 42 29.98 -4.37 -10.97
C LEU A 42 29.75 -5.58 -10.07
N SER A 43 30.76 -5.97 -9.26
CA SER A 43 30.62 -7.09 -8.32
C SER A 43 29.58 -6.80 -7.23
N LYS A 44 29.51 -5.57 -6.72
CA LYS A 44 28.46 -5.16 -5.78
C LYS A 44 27.07 -5.26 -6.42
N GLN A 45 26.90 -4.76 -7.64
CA GLN A 45 25.63 -4.90 -8.38
C GLN A 45 25.23 -6.35 -8.58
N GLN A 46 26.18 -7.23 -8.90
CA GLN A 46 25.91 -8.67 -9.04
C GLN A 46 25.51 -9.32 -7.72
N GLN A 47 26.19 -8.98 -6.62
CA GLN A 47 25.84 -9.49 -5.28
C GLN A 47 24.45 -9.02 -4.85
N ASP A 48 24.13 -7.74 -5.04
CA ASP A 48 22.81 -7.17 -4.75
C ASP A 48 21.73 -7.87 -5.58
N GLN A 49 22.02 -8.14 -6.86
CA GLN A 49 21.11 -8.86 -7.76
C GLN A 49 20.90 -10.31 -7.32
N GLN A 50 21.96 -11.04 -6.95
CA GLN A 50 21.86 -12.41 -6.45
C GLN A 50 21.08 -12.49 -5.14
N HIS A 51 21.35 -11.58 -4.21
CA HIS A 51 20.62 -11.48 -2.96
C HIS A 51 19.13 -11.20 -3.20
N TRP A 52 18.82 -10.28 -4.11
CA TRP A 52 17.43 -9.98 -4.50
C TRP A 52 16.72 -11.20 -5.08
N HIS A 53 17.35 -11.92 -6.02
CA HIS A 53 16.78 -13.14 -6.62
C HIS A 53 16.55 -14.25 -5.59
N GLN A 54 17.48 -14.42 -4.65
CA GLN A 54 17.37 -15.42 -3.60
C GLN A 54 16.21 -15.10 -2.64
N LEU A 55 16.10 -13.83 -2.22
CA LEU A 55 15.02 -13.37 -1.37
C LEU A 55 13.65 -13.48 -2.06
N ASP A 56 13.57 -13.10 -3.34
CA ASP A 56 12.34 -13.23 -4.11
C ASP A 56 11.92 -14.70 -4.27
N SER A 57 12.88 -15.59 -4.55
CA SER A 57 12.63 -17.04 -4.63
C SER A 57 12.12 -17.61 -3.30
N GLN A 58 12.70 -17.18 -2.16
CA GLN A 58 12.24 -17.59 -0.83
C GLN A 58 10.82 -17.11 -0.52
N ARG A 59 10.49 -15.87 -0.90
CA ARG A 59 9.13 -15.32 -0.76
C ARG A 59 8.13 -16.06 -1.65
N GLN A 60 8.52 -16.36 -2.89
CA GLN A 60 7.70 -17.14 -3.81
C GLN A 60 7.41 -18.53 -3.27
N GLN A 61 8.44 -19.21 -2.76
CA GLN A 61 8.28 -20.53 -2.16
C GLN A 61 7.38 -20.47 -0.93
N SER A 62 7.58 -19.50 -0.03
CA SER A 62 6.73 -19.31 1.16
C SER A 62 5.27 -19.07 0.78
N PHE A 63 5.02 -18.27 -0.26
CA PHE A 63 3.69 -18.02 -0.79
C PHE A 63 3.06 -19.30 -1.37
N THR A 64 3.75 -20.00 -2.26
CA THR A 64 3.24 -21.23 -2.87
C THR A 64 2.97 -22.31 -1.83
N THR A 65 3.90 -22.55 -0.90
CA THR A 65 3.69 -23.51 0.20
C THR A 65 2.48 -23.14 1.06
N TYR A 66 2.27 -21.85 1.34
CA TYR A 66 1.08 -21.42 2.07
C TYR A 66 -0.23 -21.71 1.30
N ILE A 67 -0.27 -21.38 0.01
CA ILE A 67 -1.46 -21.65 -0.82
C ILE A 67 -1.74 -23.15 -0.88
N ASP A 68 -0.71 -23.97 -1.06
CA ASP A 68 -0.83 -25.43 -1.10
C ASP A 68 -1.33 -25.97 0.24
N ASP A 69 -0.69 -25.58 1.35
CA ASP A 69 -1.04 -26.00 2.72
C ASP A 69 -2.52 -25.70 3.03
N ILE A 70 -2.99 -24.48 2.75
CA ILE A 70 -4.37 -24.09 3.06
C ILE A 70 -5.34 -24.73 2.08
N SER A 71 -4.99 -24.88 0.80
CA SER A 71 -5.86 -25.54 -0.19
C SER A 71 -6.04 -27.02 0.12
N GLU A 72 -4.96 -27.73 0.46
CA GLU A 72 -5.01 -29.12 0.91
C GLU A 72 -5.87 -29.25 2.17
N TYR A 73 -5.67 -28.35 3.15
CA TYR A 73 -6.46 -28.36 4.37
C TYR A 73 -7.97 -28.15 4.13
N LEU A 74 -8.33 -27.20 3.26
CA LEU A 74 -9.73 -26.90 2.92
C LEU A 74 -10.39 -28.04 2.13
N THR A 75 -9.62 -28.80 1.34
CA THR A 75 -10.13 -29.91 0.51
C THR A 75 -10.21 -31.23 1.27
N GLN A 76 -9.30 -31.50 2.21
CA GLN A 76 -9.27 -32.74 2.99
C GLN A 76 -10.25 -32.76 4.17
N SER A 77 -10.83 -31.62 4.54
CA SER A 77 -11.84 -31.50 5.60
C SER A 77 -13.16 -32.19 5.22
N SER A 78 -13.14 -33.52 5.21
CA SER A 78 -14.25 -34.38 4.82
C SER A 78 -15.33 -34.38 5.90
N GLY A 79 -16.42 -33.64 5.67
CA GLY A 79 -17.65 -33.71 6.48
C GLY A 79 -17.74 -32.73 7.67
N ILE A 80 -16.67 -32.02 7.99
CA ILE A 80 -16.69 -30.89 8.94
C ILE A 80 -16.42 -29.65 8.10
N ASP A 81 -17.30 -28.66 8.13
CA ASP A 81 -17.00 -27.35 7.54
C ASP A 81 -15.78 -26.77 8.32
N PRO A 82 -14.58 -26.69 7.70
CA PRO A 82 -13.36 -26.25 8.38
C PRO A 82 -13.49 -24.81 8.90
N VAL A 83 -14.45 -24.07 8.35
CA VAL A 83 -14.81 -22.72 8.73
C VAL A 83 -15.60 -22.66 10.04
N THR A 84 -16.25 -23.75 10.45
CA THR A 84 -17.03 -23.80 11.70
C THR A 84 -16.17 -24.29 12.89
N ASN A 85 -15.05 -24.95 12.62
CA ASN A 85 -14.18 -25.51 13.66
C ASN A 85 -13.13 -24.49 14.14
N LYS A 86 -13.20 -24.11 15.43
CA LYS A 86 -12.26 -23.16 16.04
C LYS A 86 -10.79 -23.57 15.93
N THR A 87 -10.47 -24.85 16.04
CA THR A 87 -9.08 -25.34 15.95
C THR A 87 -8.55 -25.21 14.52
N SER A 88 -9.41 -25.49 13.53
CA SER A 88 -9.11 -25.30 12.11
C SER A 88 -8.84 -23.83 11.78
N LEU A 89 -9.73 -22.94 12.23
CA LEU A 89 -9.54 -21.49 12.07
C LEU A 89 -8.26 -20.98 12.77
N LEU A 90 -7.91 -21.54 13.94
CA LEU A 90 -6.67 -21.19 14.62
C LEU A 90 -5.43 -21.62 13.83
N TYR A 91 -5.45 -22.82 13.24
CA TYR A 91 -4.38 -23.29 12.36
C TYR A 91 -4.22 -22.38 11.14
N ILE A 92 -5.31 -22.12 10.42
CA ILE A 92 -5.33 -21.24 9.25
C ILE A 92 -4.83 -19.84 9.64
N ARG A 93 -5.38 -19.23 10.70
CA ARG A 93 -4.96 -17.92 11.20
C ARG A 93 -3.46 -17.89 11.47
N THR A 94 -2.93 -18.89 12.18
CA THR A 94 -1.51 -18.94 12.54
C THR A 94 -0.62 -18.99 11.30
N LYS A 95 -0.98 -19.83 10.33
CA LYS A 95 -0.28 -19.93 9.04
C LYS A 95 -0.37 -18.63 8.24
N THR A 96 -1.55 -18.03 8.15
CA THR A 96 -1.79 -16.76 7.45
C THR A 96 -0.98 -15.62 8.07
N LEU A 97 -1.04 -15.42 9.39
CA LEU A 97 -0.29 -14.35 10.05
C LEU A 97 1.23 -14.55 9.93
N THR A 98 1.69 -15.79 9.92
CA THR A 98 3.11 -16.10 9.74
C THR A 98 3.57 -15.77 8.34
N VAL A 99 2.84 -16.21 7.31
CA VAL A 99 3.23 -15.96 5.92
C VAL A 99 3.14 -14.48 5.57
N LEU A 100 2.12 -13.75 6.03
CA LEU A 100 1.99 -12.32 5.74
C LEU A 100 3.19 -11.52 6.25
N ARG A 101 3.85 -11.94 7.33
CA ARG A 101 5.04 -11.24 7.85
C ARG A 101 6.28 -11.41 6.97
N THR A 102 6.35 -12.46 6.15
CA THR A 102 7.53 -12.77 5.32
C THR A 102 7.36 -12.31 3.88
N LEU A 103 6.12 -12.16 3.42
CA LEU A 103 5.79 -11.78 2.05
C LEU A 103 5.93 -10.28 1.78
N ASP A 104 6.28 -9.97 0.54
CA ASP A 104 6.14 -8.63 -0.01
C ASP A 104 4.67 -8.28 -0.33
N VAL A 105 4.45 -7.01 -0.67
CA VAL A 105 3.13 -6.43 -0.92
C VAL A 105 2.38 -7.09 -2.09
N GLU A 106 3.09 -7.54 -3.12
CA GLU A 106 2.49 -8.19 -4.29
C GLU A 106 1.94 -9.56 -3.92
N ARG A 107 2.68 -10.33 -3.12
CA ARG A 107 2.24 -11.67 -2.68
C ARG A 107 1.18 -11.58 -1.58
N LYS A 108 1.25 -10.59 -0.67
CA LYS A 108 0.19 -10.31 0.31
C LYS A 108 -1.17 -10.06 -0.36
N LYS A 109 -1.20 -9.33 -1.49
CA LYS A 109 -2.41 -9.14 -2.32
C LYS A 109 -3.05 -10.48 -2.71
N TYR A 110 -2.26 -11.42 -3.23
CA TYR A 110 -2.79 -12.73 -3.63
C TYR A 110 -3.24 -13.58 -2.45
N VAL A 111 -2.59 -13.46 -1.29
CA VAL A 111 -3.08 -14.11 -0.05
C VAL A 111 -4.46 -13.56 0.34
N VAL A 112 -4.66 -12.23 0.30
CA VAL A 112 -5.97 -11.61 0.60
C VAL A 112 -7.03 -12.09 -0.39
N LEU A 113 -6.73 -12.10 -1.70
CA LEU A 113 -7.67 -12.55 -2.72
C LEU A 113 -8.02 -14.04 -2.56
N PHE A 114 -7.03 -14.90 -2.33
CA PHE A 114 -7.24 -16.33 -2.07
C PHE A 114 -8.14 -16.56 -0.85
N LEU A 115 -7.86 -15.88 0.27
CA LEU A 115 -8.67 -15.98 1.48
C LEU A 115 -10.10 -15.46 1.29
N TYR A 116 -10.28 -14.46 0.43
CA TYR A 116 -11.60 -13.93 0.09
C TYR A 116 -12.38 -14.93 -0.78
N GLU A 117 -11.74 -15.47 -1.81
CA GLU A 117 -12.32 -16.46 -2.74
C GLU A 117 -12.67 -17.77 -2.04
N SER A 118 -11.87 -18.20 -1.06
CA SER A 118 -12.16 -19.36 -0.23
C SER A 118 -13.27 -19.10 0.81
N GLY A 119 -13.72 -17.86 0.94
CA GLY A 119 -14.73 -17.43 1.91
C GLY A 119 -14.21 -17.26 3.33
N LEU A 120 -12.92 -17.48 3.59
CA LEU A 120 -12.34 -17.39 4.94
C LEU A 120 -12.44 -15.98 5.54
N ILE A 121 -12.31 -14.94 4.72
CA ILE A 121 -12.43 -13.54 5.18
C ILE A 121 -13.72 -12.87 4.69
N ARG A 122 -14.75 -13.66 4.38
CA ARG A 122 -16.11 -13.16 4.16
C ARG A 122 -16.93 -13.37 5.43
N ASP A 123 -17.74 -12.40 5.81
CA ASP A 123 -18.69 -12.51 6.93
C ASP A 123 -18.04 -12.92 8.29
N SER A 124 -16.89 -12.32 8.63
CA SER A 124 -16.19 -12.50 9.93
C SER A 124 -15.72 -13.93 10.29
N ARG A 125 -15.49 -14.81 9.31
CA ARG A 125 -15.16 -16.21 9.59
C ARG A 125 -13.75 -16.43 10.17
N LEU A 126 -12.75 -15.81 9.57
CA LEU A 126 -11.36 -15.84 10.02
C LEU A 126 -10.99 -14.48 10.60
N ASP A 127 -10.78 -14.43 11.92
CA ASP A 127 -10.21 -13.23 12.53
C ASP A 127 -8.72 -13.12 12.15
N LEU A 128 -8.36 -12.00 11.54
CA LEU A 128 -6.99 -11.64 11.17
C LEU A 128 -6.54 -10.34 11.85
N SER A 129 -7.22 -9.89 12.92
CA SER A 129 -6.86 -8.70 13.67
C SER A 129 -5.36 -8.69 14.01
N GLY A 130 -4.69 -7.58 13.71
CA GLY A 130 -3.24 -7.40 13.82
C GLY A 130 -2.42 -7.88 12.62
N ALA A 131 -3.04 -8.38 11.55
CA ALA A 131 -2.34 -8.71 10.31
C ALA A 131 -1.76 -7.46 9.65
N ASP A 132 -0.53 -7.58 9.13
CA ASP A 132 0.14 -6.52 8.37
C ASP A 132 -0.18 -6.64 6.87
N LEU A 133 -1.10 -5.80 6.41
CA LEU A 133 -1.49 -5.62 5.01
C LEU A 133 -1.16 -4.20 4.51
N ASN A 134 -0.20 -3.53 5.16
CA ASN A 134 0.25 -2.22 4.72
C ASN A 134 0.77 -2.28 3.28
N TYR A 135 0.53 -1.21 2.51
CA TYR A 135 0.94 -1.07 1.10
C TYR A 135 0.37 -2.08 0.11
N VAL A 136 -0.56 -2.96 0.51
CA VAL A 136 -1.21 -3.90 -0.41
C VAL A 136 -2.00 -3.14 -1.48
N GLN A 137 -1.87 -3.56 -2.73
CA GLN A 137 -2.50 -2.92 -3.89
C GLN A 137 -3.58 -3.82 -4.50
N LEU A 138 -4.84 -3.47 -4.26
CA LEU A 138 -6.02 -4.06 -4.88
C LEU A 138 -6.48 -3.13 -6.02
N ILE A 139 -5.78 -3.21 -7.16
CA ILE A 139 -6.02 -2.37 -8.33
C ILE A 139 -6.72 -3.23 -9.40
N GLY A 140 -8.03 -3.03 -9.58
CA GLY A 140 -8.83 -3.78 -10.53
C GLY A 140 -10.31 -3.81 -10.14
N PRO A 141 -11.19 -4.31 -11.03
CA PRO A 141 -12.63 -4.39 -10.80
C PRO A 141 -12.99 -5.53 -9.82
N TYR A 142 -12.35 -5.56 -8.64
CA TYR A 142 -12.56 -6.61 -7.65
C TYR A 142 -13.92 -6.45 -6.97
N ILE A 143 -14.71 -7.53 -6.96
CA ILE A 143 -16.00 -7.58 -6.25
C ILE A 143 -15.78 -8.23 -4.88
N LEU A 144 -15.55 -7.39 -3.87
CA LEU A 144 -15.15 -7.75 -2.51
C LEU A 144 -16.30 -7.55 -1.50
N ASN A 145 -17.51 -7.97 -1.89
CA ASN A 145 -18.71 -7.87 -1.06
C ASN A 145 -18.58 -8.73 0.22
N ASN A 146 -18.93 -8.14 1.35
CA ASN A 146 -18.81 -8.70 2.70
C ASN A 146 -17.37 -9.03 3.13
N LEU A 147 -16.35 -8.44 2.50
CA LEU A 147 -14.97 -8.54 2.95
C LEU A 147 -14.86 -8.11 4.41
N THR A 148 -14.37 -8.97 5.29
CA THR A 148 -14.30 -8.70 6.73
C THR A 148 -12.88 -8.83 7.25
N LEU A 149 -12.25 -7.70 7.55
CA LEU A 149 -10.89 -7.60 8.08
C LEU A 149 -10.83 -6.48 9.13
N PRO A 150 -11.46 -6.67 10.30
CA PRO A 150 -11.37 -5.72 11.39
C PRO A 150 -9.97 -5.77 12.05
N GLY A 151 -9.54 -4.65 12.61
CA GLY A 151 -8.34 -4.57 13.44
C GLY A 151 -7.03 -4.84 12.70
N VAL A 152 -6.99 -4.80 11.37
CA VAL A 152 -5.77 -5.08 10.59
C VAL A 152 -5.07 -3.79 10.18
N PHE A 153 -3.79 -3.88 9.79
CA PHE A 153 -3.02 -2.74 9.31
C PHE A 153 -3.08 -2.64 7.78
N TRP A 154 -3.67 -1.57 7.25
CA TRP A 154 -3.83 -1.24 5.83
C TRP A 154 -3.25 0.16 5.50
N SER A 155 -2.29 0.64 6.27
CA SER A 155 -1.71 1.96 6.00
C SER A 155 -1.05 1.97 4.62
N ASN A 156 -1.30 3.02 3.85
CA ASN A 156 -0.87 3.16 2.45
C ASN A 156 -1.41 2.08 1.50
N ALA A 157 -2.44 1.33 1.87
CA ALA A 157 -3.07 0.36 0.97
C ALA A 157 -3.90 1.06 -0.12
N THR A 158 -3.98 0.44 -1.28
CA THR A 158 -4.65 1.01 -2.46
C THR A 158 -5.79 0.11 -2.93
N PHE A 159 -6.99 0.66 -3.03
CA PHE A 159 -8.20 0.05 -3.56
C PHE A 159 -8.68 0.89 -4.74
N VAL A 160 -8.40 0.43 -5.96
CA VAL A 160 -8.77 1.14 -7.19
C VAL A 160 -9.82 0.34 -7.95
N ASN A 161 -10.96 0.94 -8.24
CA ASN A 161 -12.11 0.30 -8.91
C ASN A 161 -12.68 -0.93 -8.16
N CYS A 162 -12.55 -0.99 -6.83
CA CYS A 162 -13.06 -2.10 -6.03
C CYS A 162 -14.52 -1.88 -5.61
N HIS A 163 -15.31 -2.96 -5.54
CA HIS A 163 -16.66 -2.97 -5.00
C HIS A 163 -16.63 -3.59 -3.61
N LEU A 164 -16.89 -2.78 -2.57
CA LEU A 164 -16.71 -3.12 -1.16
C LEU A 164 -18.06 -3.02 -0.42
N LYS A 165 -19.10 -3.63 -1.00
CA LYS A 165 -20.43 -3.63 -0.38
C LYS A 165 -20.41 -4.44 0.92
N ASN A 166 -20.94 -3.86 2.00
CA ASN A 166 -20.93 -4.43 3.35
C ASN A 166 -19.53 -4.84 3.86
N ALA A 167 -18.46 -4.22 3.34
CA ALA A 167 -17.11 -4.52 3.83
C ALA A 167 -16.95 -4.03 5.28
N ILE A 168 -16.22 -4.76 6.10
CA ILE A 168 -15.96 -4.46 7.52
C ILE A 168 -14.46 -4.26 7.71
N PHE A 169 -14.09 -3.01 8.02
CA PHE A 169 -12.75 -2.57 8.36
C PHE A 169 -12.69 -1.95 9.77
N ASP A 170 -13.62 -2.32 10.65
CA ASP A 170 -13.72 -1.77 12.01
C ASP A 170 -12.37 -1.91 12.76
N ARG A 171 -11.97 -0.84 13.46
CA ARG A 171 -10.72 -0.75 14.24
C ARG A 171 -9.43 -0.96 13.44
N SER A 172 -9.51 -1.00 12.11
CA SER A 172 -8.33 -1.13 11.26
C SER A 172 -7.55 0.18 11.18
N VAL A 173 -6.24 0.07 10.95
CA VAL A 173 -5.36 1.22 10.77
C VAL A 173 -5.09 1.40 9.28
N MET A 174 -5.74 2.40 8.69
CA MET A 174 -5.80 2.66 7.24
C MET A 174 -5.30 4.07 6.89
N ASN A 175 -4.40 4.64 7.70
CA ASN A 175 -3.82 5.96 7.45
C ASN A 175 -3.13 6.00 6.08
N ASN A 176 -3.35 7.08 5.33
CA ASN A 176 -2.88 7.27 3.96
C ASN A 176 -3.36 6.18 2.97
N ALA A 177 -4.44 5.45 3.28
CA ALA A 177 -5.03 4.52 2.32
C ALA A 177 -5.69 5.27 1.15
N HIS A 178 -5.84 4.60 0.02
CA HIS A 178 -6.42 5.15 -1.20
C HIS A 178 -7.61 4.30 -1.64
N PHE A 179 -8.83 4.81 -1.52
CA PHE A 179 -10.03 4.28 -2.16
C PHE A 179 -10.33 5.16 -3.36
N ILE A 180 -9.83 4.79 -4.55
CA ILE A 180 -9.96 5.61 -5.76
C ILE A 180 -10.92 4.96 -6.73
N ARG A 181 -11.98 5.69 -7.12
CA ARG A 181 -13.01 5.19 -8.04
C ARG A 181 -13.62 3.86 -7.60
N SER A 182 -13.64 3.61 -6.29
CA SER A 182 -14.18 2.41 -5.69
C SER A 182 -15.62 2.66 -5.21
N THR A 183 -16.30 1.61 -4.76
CA THR A 183 -17.63 1.71 -4.17
C THR A 183 -17.62 1.17 -2.76
N LEU A 184 -17.86 2.03 -1.78
CA LEU A 184 -18.14 1.68 -0.39
C LEU A 184 -19.64 1.86 -0.16
N GLU A 185 -20.38 0.74 -0.19
CA GLU A 185 -21.82 0.72 0.06
C GLU A 185 -22.08 -0.07 1.34
N SER A 186 -22.73 0.53 2.34
CA SER A 186 -23.02 -0.12 3.63
C SER A 186 -21.78 -0.68 4.34
N ALA A 187 -20.60 -0.13 4.05
CA ALA A 187 -19.35 -0.55 4.67
C ALA A 187 -19.25 -0.02 6.11
N SER A 188 -18.54 -0.74 6.96
CA SER A 188 -18.27 -0.37 8.35
C SER A 188 -16.78 -0.09 8.53
N LEU A 189 -16.46 1.11 9.03
CA LEU A 189 -15.13 1.57 9.39
C LEU A 189 -15.17 2.17 10.81
N VAL A 190 -15.91 1.52 11.71
CA VAL A 190 -16.10 1.98 13.10
C VAL A 190 -14.75 1.95 13.81
N GLU A 191 -14.40 3.04 14.51
CA GLU A 191 -13.14 3.19 15.25
C GLU A 191 -11.88 2.99 14.38
N ALA A 192 -11.99 3.08 13.05
CA ALA A 192 -10.86 2.95 12.15
C ALA A 192 -10.01 4.23 12.11
N ALA A 193 -8.70 4.08 11.95
CA ALA A 193 -7.81 5.21 11.70
C ALA A 193 -7.66 5.42 10.18
N LEU A 194 -8.18 6.53 9.66
CA LEU A 194 -8.29 6.89 8.24
C LEU A 194 -7.71 8.30 7.98
N ASN A 195 -6.69 8.68 8.75
CA ASN A 195 -6.06 9.99 8.57
C ASN A 195 -5.39 10.04 7.19
N ASN A 196 -5.55 11.15 6.48
CA ASN A 196 -5.06 11.37 5.11
C ASN A 196 -5.56 10.33 4.09
N THR A 197 -6.66 9.61 4.37
CA THR A 197 -7.21 8.65 3.41
C THR A 197 -7.82 9.39 2.21
N ASP A 198 -7.52 8.90 1.01
CA ASP A 198 -8.02 9.46 -0.25
C ASP A 198 -9.23 8.67 -0.76
N PHE A 199 -10.39 9.32 -0.80
CA PHE A 199 -11.65 8.79 -1.34
C PHE A 199 -11.99 9.38 -2.72
N THR A 200 -11.01 9.89 -3.47
CA THR A 200 -11.25 10.56 -4.75
C THR A 200 -12.02 9.68 -5.75
N GLY A 201 -13.16 10.18 -6.22
CA GLY A 201 -14.01 9.48 -7.19
C GLY A 201 -14.73 8.26 -6.61
N THR A 202 -14.64 8.01 -5.31
CA THR A 202 -15.30 6.86 -4.67
C THR A 202 -16.77 7.17 -4.38
N THR A 203 -17.61 6.16 -4.56
CA THR A 203 -19.00 6.18 -4.12
C THR A 203 -19.06 5.77 -2.65
N VAL A 204 -19.58 6.63 -1.77
CA VAL A 204 -19.64 6.41 -0.31
C VAL A 204 -21.09 6.51 0.16
N ILE A 205 -21.77 5.36 0.25
CA ILE A 205 -23.21 5.30 0.53
C ILE A 205 -23.46 4.42 1.76
N TYR A 206 -24.24 4.90 2.72
CA TYR A 206 -24.59 4.17 3.95
C TYR A 206 -23.37 3.69 4.77
N VAL A 207 -22.24 4.39 4.68
CA VAL A 207 -21.00 3.98 5.36
C VAL A 207 -21.01 4.42 6.82
N ASN A 208 -20.54 3.55 7.71
CA ASN A 208 -20.42 3.84 9.13
C ASN A 208 -18.98 4.19 9.50
N PHE A 209 -18.72 5.44 9.85
CA PHE A 209 -17.46 5.97 10.38
C PHE A 209 -17.56 6.33 11.88
N THR A 210 -18.44 5.67 12.64
CA THR A 210 -18.59 5.97 14.07
C THR A 210 -17.25 5.84 14.80
N GLY A 211 -16.82 6.89 15.50
CA GLY A 211 -15.55 6.90 16.23
C GLY A 211 -14.29 6.88 15.35
N ALA A 212 -14.41 6.99 14.03
CA ALA A 212 -13.26 6.95 13.13
C ALA A 212 -12.43 8.23 13.19
N LEU A 213 -11.13 8.11 12.94
CA LEU A 213 -10.22 9.25 12.76
C LEU A 213 -10.07 9.53 11.26
N LEU A 214 -10.55 10.67 10.79
CA LEU A 214 -10.60 11.08 9.38
C LEU A 214 -9.89 12.42 9.19
N ILE A 215 -8.83 12.66 9.97
CA ILE A 215 -8.08 13.92 9.93
C ILE A 215 -7.45 14.07 8.55
N GLU A 216 -7.66 15.21 7.90
CA GLU A 216 -7.17 15.51 6.55
C GLU A 216 -7.61 14.48 5.48
N ALA A 217 -8.68 13.72 5.72
CA ALA A 217 -9.23 12.79 4.74
C ALA A 217 -9.81 13.53 3.51
N ASN A 218 -9.55 13.01 2.32
CA ASN A 218 -9.94 13.64 1.07
C ASN A 218 -11.18 12.97 0.46
N PHE A 219 -12.33 13.64 0.51
CA PHE A 219 -13.57 13.24 -0.15
C PHE A 219 -13.86 14.06 -1.42
N LEU A 220 -12.86 14.74 -1.99
CA LEU A 220 -13.04 15.50 -3.23
C LEU A 220 -13.43 14.56 -4.38
N LYS A 221 -14.40 14.98 -5.18
CA LYS A 221 -15.04 14.23 -6.28
C LYS A 221 -15.70 12.90 -5.88
N ALA A 222 -15.95 12.63 -4.59
CA ALA A 222 -16.79 11.50 -4.21
C ALA A 222 -18.21 11.68 -4.78
N GLU A 223 -18.75 10.67 -5.48
CA GLU A 223 -19.93 10.81 -6.34
C GLU A 223 -21.26 10.77 -5.57
N VAL A 224 -21.29 10.10 -4.42
CA VAL A 224 -22.48 9.99 -3.57
C VAL A 224 -22.04 9.92 -2.12
N VAL A 225 -22.61 10.78 -1.26
CA VAL A 225 -22.26 10.95 0.17
C VAL A 225 -23.58 11.00 0.97
N GLN A 226 -24.34 9.90 0.97
CA GLN A 226 -25.66 9.81 1.61
C GLN A 226 -25.70 8.70 2.66
N GLY A 227 -26.36 8.97 3.79
CA GLY A 227 -26.61 7.97 4.82
C GLY A 227 -25.37 7.63 5.66
N ILE A 228 -24.38 8.51 5.69
CA ILE A 228 -23.11 8.27 6.36
C ILE A 228 -23.20 8.65 7.83
N THR A 229 -22.65 7.80 8.69
CA THR A 229 -22.58 8.04 10.14
C THR A 229 -21.17 8.48 10.53
N PHE A 230 -21.03 9.72 10.99
CA PHE A 230 -19.81 10.31 11.54
C PHE A 230 -19.89 10.50 13.07
N THR A 231 -20.80 9.80 13.75
CA THR A 231 -20.98 9.93 15.21
C THR A 231 -19.66 9.70 15.95
N ASN A 232 -19.28 10.61 16.85
CA ASN A 232 -18.00 10.59 17.59
C ASN A 232 -16.73 10.55 16.71
N SER A 233 -16.81 10.86 15.41
CA SER A 233 -15.65 10.83 14.53
C SER A 233 -14.85 12.15 14.57
N ASP A 234 -13.63 12.11 14.06
CA ASP A 234 -12.77 13.29 13.92
C ASP A 234 -12.52 13.62 12.45
N LEU A 235 -13.13 14.69 11.94
CA LEU A 235 -13.03 15.14 10.54
C LEU A 235 -12.13 16.35 10.36
N PHE A 236 -11.29 16.72 11.33
CA PHE A 236 -10.50 17.95 11.24
C PHE A 236 -9.66 18.00 9.96
N GLY A 237 -9.80 19.10 9.19
CA GLY A 237 -9.12 19.26 7.91
C GLY A 237 -9.64 18.36 6.78
N ALA A 238 -10.71 17.57 6.98
CA ALA A 238 -11.25 16.71 5.93
C ALA A 238 -11.86 17.56 4.78
N HIS A 239 -11.58 17.17 3.55
CA HIS A 239 -11.99 17.91 2.35
C HIS A 239 -13.22 17.27 1.71
N PHE A 240 -14.33 17.99 1.66
CA PHE A 240 -15.56 17.53 1.00
C PHE A 240 -15.83 18.32 -0.29
N THR A 241 -16.54 17.71 -1.24
CA THR A 241 -16.99 18.43 -2.44
C THR A 241 -18.06 19.46 -2.10
N THR A 242 -17.86 20.70 -2.54
CA THR A 242 -18.86 21.78 -2.44
C THR A 242 -19.90 21.74 -3.57
N GLU A 243 -20.27 20.53 -4.04
CA GLU A 243 -21.14 20.23 -5.20
C GLU A 243 -20.50 20.38 -6.61
N GLN A 244 -20.71 19.38 -7.48
CA GLN A 244 -21.19 19.46 -8.89
C GLN A 244 -20.99 18.12 -9.65
N TYR A 245 -22.10 17.44 -9.98
CA TYR A 245 -22.21 16.57 -11.17
C TYR A 245 -23.54 16.92 -11.87
N ASN A 246 -23.49 17.36 -13.14
CA ASN A 246 -24.66 17.72 -13.96
C ASN A 246 -25.70 18.68 -13.34
N GLY A 247 -25.29 19.66 -12.54
CA GLY A 247 -26.21 20.63 -11.93
C GLY A 247 -27.09 20.05 -10.80
N GLN A 248 -26.85 18.82 -10.36
CA GLN A 248 -27.47 18.28 -9.15
C GLN A 248 -26.58 18.58 -7.94
N ARG A 249 -27.23 19.18 -6.92
CA ARG A 249 -26.67 19.39 -5.60
C ARG A 249 -26.42 18.04 -4.94
N VAL A 250 -25.17 17.60 -4.81
CA VAL A 250 -24.82 16.45 -3.96
C VAL A 250 -25.06 16.90 -2.53
N THR A 251 -26.26 16.61 -2.05
CA THR A 251 -26.73 17.14 -0.79
C THR A 251 -26.28 16.19 0.32
N ILE A 252 -25.54 16.69 1.32
CA ILE A 252 -25.21 15.99 2.56
C ILE A 252 -26.51 15.84 3.40
N VAL A 253 -27.51 15.14 2.87
CA VAL A 253 -28.77 14.85 3.57
C VAL A 253 -28.67 13.47 4.16
N ARG A 254 -29.17 13.32 5.38
CA ARG A 254 -29.22 12.05 6.11
C ARG A 254 -27.87 11.52 6.58
N ASN A 255 -26.88 12.41 6.75
CA ASN A 255 -25.65 12.07 7.45
C ASN A 255 -25.76 12.48 8.91
N THR A 256 -25.18 11.70 9.82
CA THR A 256 -25.21 11.96 11.26
C THR A 256 -23.84 12.42 11.72
N PHE A 257 -23.75 13.52 12.47
CA PHE A 257 -22.49 14.10 12.95
C PHE A 257 -22.44 14.22 14.48
N ASP A 258 -23.28 13.48 15.20
CA ASP A 258 -23.40 13.60 16.65
C ASP A 258 -22.04 13.49 17.35
N HIS A 259 -21.62 14.57 18.03
CA HIS A 259 -20.33 14.69 18.72
C HIS A 259 -19.08 14.59 17.82
N ALA A 260 -19.23 14.71 16.49
CA ALA A 260 -18.11 14.74 15.58
C ALA A 260 -17.34 16.07 15.69
N ARG A 261 -16.00 16.02 15.57
CA ARG A 261 -15.21 17.20 15.22
C ARG A 261 -15.30 17.43 13.73
N LEU A 262 -15.77 18.60 13.30
CA LEU A 262 -15.98 18.99 11.90
C LEU A 262 -14.67 19.44 11.23
N PRO A 263 -14.62 19.57 9.89
CA PRO A 263 -13.42 20.00 9.15
C PRO A 263 -12.78 21.29 9.64
N ASN A 264 -13.56 22.29 10.02
CA ASN A 264 -13.09 23.57 10.56
C ASN A 264 -12.66 23.49 12.05
N GLY A 265 -12.70 22.30 12.66
CA GLY A 265 -12.33 22.06 14.06
C GLY A 265 -13.43 22.33 15.08
N THR A 266 -14.62 22.77 14.63
CA THR A 266 -15.78 22.93 15.53
C THR A 266 -16.42 21.57 15.86
N PHE A 267 -17.21 21.51 16.93
CA PHE A 267 -18.00 20.34 17.29
C PHE A 267 -19.46 20.64 17.00
N GLY A 268 -20.16 19.78 16.26
CA GLY A 268 -21.50 20.06 15.78
C GLY A 268 -22.54 19.02 16.16
N LYS A 269 -23.65 19.46 16.77
CA LYS A 269 -24.99 18.99 16.37
C LYS A 269 -25.35 19.76 15.11
N ILE A 270 -25.02 19.24 13.94
CA ILE A 270 -25.55 19.80 12.69
C ILE A 270 -27.01 19.36 12.61
N ASP A 271 -27.93 20.31 12.72
CA ASP A 271 -29.35 20.03 12.54
C ASP A 271 -29.54 19.41 11.15
N ALA A 272 -30.13 18.21 11.08
CA ALA A 272 -30.29 17.42 9.86
C ALA A 272 -31.17 18.13 8.78
N THR A 273 -31.68 19.32 9.10
CA THR A 273 -32.36 20.23 8.19
C THR A 273 -31.44 21.24 7.48
N ILE A 274 -30.16 21.37 7.85
CA ILE A 274 -29.21 22.30 7.23
C ILE A 274 -28.78 21.75 5.87
N ARG A 275 -29.38 22.30 4.81
CA ARG A 275 -29.20 21.91 3.40
C ARG A 275 -27.89 22.40 2.76
N THR A 276 -26.98 23.01 3.51
CA THR A 276 -25.82 23.69 2.94
C THR A 276 -24.55 23.55 3.77
N LEU A 277 -23.51 23.02 3.12
CA LEU A 277 -22.10 22.92 3.51
C LEU A 277 -21.42 24.21 4.00
N GLN A 278 -22.12 25.35 4.05
CA GLN A 278 -21.52 26.66 4.32
C GLN A 278 -20.94 26.78 5.74
N GLU A 279 -21.48 26.04 6.71
CA GLU A 279 -21.03 26.05 8.10
C GLU A 279 -19.87 25.08 8.38
N LEU A 280 -19.50 24.24 7.40
CA LEU A 280 -18.34 23.33 7.49
C LEU A 280 -17.01 23.98 7.07
N ARG A 281 -17.05 25.23 6.61
CA ARG A 281 -15.86 26.06 6.32
C ARG A 281 -15.28 26.66 7.59
#